data_AF-Q94737-F1
#
_entry.id   AF-Q94737-F1
#
_cell.length_a   1.000
_cell.length_b   1.000
_cell.length_c   1.000
_cell.angle_alpha   90.00
_cell.angle_beta   90.00
_cell.angle_gamma   90.00
#
_symmetry.space_group_name_H-M   'P 1'
#
loop_
_entity.id
_entity.type
_entity.pdbx_description
1 polymer ?
#
loop_
_entity_poly.entity_id
_entity_poly.type
_entity_poly.pdbx_seq_one_letter_code
_entity_poly.pdbx_strand_id
1 'polypeptide(L)' 'FSSEQLQRLASEFTDNRYLSEERRQRLARQLGLNESQIKIWFQNKRAKLKKTIPDKPSLAKKL' A
#
# COMPACT_ATOMS: atom_id res chain seq x y z
N PHE A 1 11.97 -5.58 1.51
CA PHE A 1 11.04 -6.65 1.08
C PHE A 1 11.72 -7.43 -0.02
N SER A 2 11.69 -8.76 0.01
CA SER A 2 12.12 -9.63 -1.09
C SER A 2 11.14 -9.53 -2.27
N SER A 3 11.55 -10.04 -3.44
CA SER A 3 10.67 -10.06 -4.63
C SER A 3 9.36 -10.80 -4.35
N GLU A 4 9.42 -11.95 -3.69
CA GLU A 4 8.26 -12.76 -3.34
C GLU A 4 7.33 -12.04 -2.35
N GLN A 5 7.90 -11.37 -1.33
CA GLN A 5 7.14 -10.53 -0.39
C GLN A 5 6.41 -9.39 -1.13
N LEU A 6 7.08 -8.73 -2.08
CA LEU A 6 6.47 -7.66 -2.87
C LEU A 6 5.36 -8.18 -3.79
N GLN A 7 5.52 -9.35 -4.40
CA GLN A 7 4.48 -9.96 -5.22
C GLN A 7 3.25 -10.30 -4.40
N ARG A 8 3.43 -10.88 -3.20
CA ARG A 8 2.31 -11.19 -2.30
C ARG A 8 1.59 -9.93 -1.84
N LEU A 9 2.34 -8.88 -1.44
CA LEU A 9 1.77 -7.58 -1.06
C LEU A 9 1.03 -6.92 -2.22
N ALA A 10 1.54 -7.03 -3.46
CA ALA A 10 0.89 -6.49 -4.65
C ALA A 10 -0.41 -7.24 -5.00
N SER A 11 -0.40 -8.58 -4.87
CA SER A 11 -1.59 -9.40 -5.05
C SER A 11 -2.67 -9.01 -4.05
N GLU A 12 -2.33 -8.92 -2.76
CA GLU A 12 -3.28 -8.53 -1.72
C GLU A 12 -3.78 -7.09 -1.87
N PHE A 13 -2.93 -6.16 -2.33
CA PHE A 13 -3.35 -4.79 -2.62
C PHE A 13 -4.35 -4.70 -3.79
N THR A 14 -4.24 -5.62 -4.75
CA THR A 14 -5.15 -5.68 -5.90
C THR A 14 -6.52 -6.22 -5.47
N ASP A 15 -6.54 -7.21 -4.58
CA ASP A 15 -7.76 -7.71 -3.94
C ASP A 15 -8.41 -6.66 -3.02
N ASN A 16 -7.62 -6.04 -2.16
CA ASN A 16 -8.09 -5.05 -1.20
C ASN A 16 -7.07 -3.94 -0.94
N ARG A 17 -7.42 -2.70 -1.28
CA ARG A 17 -6.55 -1.52 -1.10
C ARG A 17 -6.41 -1.05 0.36
N TYR A 18 -7.20 -1.61 1.28
CA TYR A 18 -7.20 -1.29 2.70
C TYR A 18 -7.14 -2.57 3.54
N LEU A 19 -6.05 -2.73 4.30
CA LEU A 19 -5.94 -3.86 5.21
C LEU A 19 -6.72 -3.62 6.50
N SER A 20 -7.60 -4.56 6.84
CA SER A 20 -8.08 -4.79 8.20
C SER A 20 -6.94 -5.31 9.08
N GLU A 21 -7.08 -5.16 10.40
CA GLU A 21 -6.10 -5.64 11.37
C GLU A 21 -5.80 -7.14 11.23
N GLU A 22 -6.83 -7.98 11.16
CA GLU A 22 -6.69 -9.43 11.00
C GLU A 22 -5.88 -9.80 9.74
N ARG A 23 -6.19 -9.17 8.60
CA ARG A 23 -5.45 -9.41 7.34
C ARG A 23 -4.00 -8.96 7.45
N ARG A 24 -3.74 -7.83 8.11
CA ARG A 24 -2.38 -7.32 8.35
C ARG A 24 -1.57 -8.30 9.20
N GLN A 25 -2.15 -8.81 10.29
CA GLN A 25 -1.51 -9.80 11.16
C GLN A 25 -1.21 -11.10 10.41
N ARG A 26 -2.16 -11.58 9.60
CA ARG A 26 -1.97 -12.79 8.79
C ARG A 26 -0.85 -12.61 7.75
N LEU A 27 -0.83 -11.49 7.04
CA LEU A 27 0.25 -11.15 6.10
C LEU A 27 1.61 -11.01 6.80
N ALA A 28 1.65 -10.42 7.98
CA ALA A 28 2.86 -10.29 8.79
C ALA A 28 3.47 -11.65 9.10
N ARG A 29 2.63 -12.58 9.61
CA ARG A 29 3.05 -13.96 9.91
C ARG A 29 3.49 -14.73 8.67
N GLN A 30 2.73 -14.62 7.57
CA GLN A 30 3.05 -15.34 6.32
C GLN A 30 4.34 -14.87 5.67
N LEU A 31 4.61 -13.55 5.70
CA LEU A 31 5.77 -12.96 5.04
C LEU A 31 6.98 -12.81 5.96
N GLY A 32 6.86 -13.12 7.25
CA GLY A 32 7.89 -12.86 8.25
C GLY A 32 8.20 -11.38 8.41
N LEU A 33 7.18 -10.52 8.28
CA LEU A 33 7.32 -9.05 8.32
C LEU A 33 6.59 -8.49 9.54
N ASN A 34 7.00 -7.31 9.98
CA ASN A 34 6.26 -6.58 10.99
C ASN A 34 5.00 -5.95 10.40
N GLU A 35 3.90 -5.96 11.17
CA GLU A 35 2.65 -5.31 10.78
C GLU A 35 2.83 -3.85 10.37
N SER A 36 3.73 -3.13 11.05
CA SER A 36 4.08 -1.75 10.73
C SER A 36 4.69 -1.61 9.33
N GLN A 37 5.54 -2.55 8.89
CA GLN A 37 6.13 -2.52 7.55
C GLN A 37 5.06 -2.73 6.48
N ILE A 38 4.11 -3.63 6.73
CA ILE A 38 2.96 -3.87 5.84
C ILE A 38 2.07 -2.62 5.79
N LYS A 39 1.77 -2.01 6.94
CA LYS A 39 1.00 -0.76 7.02
C LYS A 39 1.65 0.37 6.19
N ILE A 40 2.96 0.58 6.37
CA ILE A 40 3.72 1.61 5.64
C ILE A 40 3.72 1.31 4.14
N TRP A 41 3.91 0.05 3.75
CA TRP A 41 3.88 -0.33 2.33
C TRP A 41 2.52 -0.04 1.69
N PHE A 42 1.40 -0.38 2.36
CA PHE A 42 0.06 -0.09 1.86
C PHE A 42 -0.22 1.42 1.78
N GLN A 43 0.24 2.19 2.78
CA GLN A 43 0.15 3.66 2.74
C GLN A 43 0.91 4.25 1.54
N ASN A 44 2.16 3.82 1.32
CA ASN A 44 2.98 4.25 0.18
C ASN A 44 2.35 3.86 -1.15
N LYS A 45 1.78 2.66 -1.25
CA LYS A 45 1.11 2.18 -2.47
C LYS A 45 -0.12 3.03 -2.81
N ARG A 46 -0.95 3.38 -1.81
CA ARG A 46 -2.09 4.29 -1.99
C ARG A 46 -1.65 5.70 -2.36
N ALA A 47 -0.60 6.23 -1.72
CA ALA A 47 -0.07 7.55 -2.06
C ALA A 47 0.43 7.61 -3.52
N LYS A 48 1.12 6.56 -3.98
CA LYS A 48 1.54 6.43 -5.38
C LYS A 48 0.34 6.39 -6.32
N LEU A 49 -0.69 5.61 -5.99
CA LEU A 49 -1.92 5.53 -6.77
C LEU A 49 -2.64 6.88 -6.87
N LYS A 50 -2.76 7.62 -5.76
CA LYS A 50 -3.36 8.97 -5.77
C LYS A 50 -2.56 9.93 -6.65
N LYS A 51 -1.23 9.83 -6.67
CA LYS A 51 -0.37 10.64 -7.57
C LYS A 51 -0.51 10.25 -9.04
N THR A 52 -0.86 9.00 -9.35
CA THR A 52 -1.07 8.53 -10.73
C THR A 52 -2.49 8.76 -11.25
N ILE A 53 -3.43 9.16 -10.39
CA ILE A 53 -4.74 9.66 -10.82
C ILE A 53 -4.56 11.17 -10.98
N PRO A 54 -4.33 11.69 -12.21
CA PRO A 54 -4.26 13.12 -12.41
C PRO A 54 -5.65 13.69 -12.12
N ASP A 55 -5.80 14.30 -10.96
CA ASP A 55 -6.82 15.30 -10.77
C ASP A 55 -6.47 16.45 -11.72
N LYS A 56 -7.22 16.54 -12.82
CA LYS A 56 -7.35 17.77 -13.61
C LYS A 56 -7.84 18.88 -12.68
N PRO A 57 -7.41 20.16 -12.78
CA PRO A 57 -6.10 20.72 -13.04
C PRO A 57 -5.45 21.27 -11.73
N SER A 58 -4.15 21.51 -11.81
CA SER A 58 -3.37 22.33 -10.89
C SER A 58 -4.05 23.66 -10.52
N LEU A 59 -4.47 23.82 -9.26
CA LEU A 59 -4.93 25.11 -8.72
C LEU A 59 -4.42 25.39 -7.29
N ALA A 60 -3.19 24.98 -7.01
CA ALA A 60 -2.45 25.43 -5.82
C ALA A 60 -1.07 25.96 -6.20
N LYS A 61 -1.06 26.90 -7.15
CA LYS A 61 -0.17 28.07 -7.10
C LYS A 61 -1.10 29.27 -7.14
N LYS A 62 -1.41 29.85 -5.98
CA LYS A 62 -1.95 31.19 -5.91
C LYS A 62 -1.19 31.92 -4.82
N LEU A 63 -0.35 32.84 -5.31
CA LEU A 63 0.26 34.02 -4.70
C LEU A 63 0.75 33.92 -3.25
#